data_AF-G8BJ64-F1
#
_entry.id   AF-G8BJ64-F1
#
_cell.length_a   1.000
_cell.length_b   1.000
_cell.length_c   1.000
_cell.angle_alpha   90.00
_cell.angle_beta   90.00
_cell.angle_gamma   90.00
#
_symmetry.space_group_name_H-M   'P 1'
#
loop_
_entity.id
_entity.type
_entity.pdbx_description
1 polymer ?
#
loop_
_entity_poly.entity_id
_entity_poly.type
_entity_poly.pdbx_seq_one_letter_code
_entity_poly.pdbx_strand_id
1 'polypeptide(L)'
;MTANDIHFFKYLVNNQVFYKTKFTYALVNIKPLVPGHVLVVPLRTTVLRFGDLTPDESIDYMITLQLVQKFITKTYKADALNIAIQDGPEAGQSVPHLHTHIIPRYKTDGFGDSIYNKLESEDLDAEYNHFEARKQQYRNHLKMEKSELAQDDADRKERIVSTMKEEATWLNNEIQKFIAHSEI
;
A
#
# COMPACT_ATOMS: atom_id res chain seq x y z
N MET A 1 -7.94 -1.71 -24.71
CA MET A 1 -8.00 -2.08 -23.28
C MET A 1 -9.14 -3.05 -23.15
N THR A 2 -8.86 -4.31 -22.82
CA THR A 2 -9.95 -5.29 -22.66
C THR A 2 -10.61 -5.04 -21.30
N ALA A 3 -11.91 -5.30 -21.17
CA ALA A 3 -12.70 -4.94 -19.99
C ALA A 3 -12.24 -5.57 -18.65
N ASN A 4 -11.16 -6.36 -18.65
CA ASN A 4 -10.64 -7.10 -17.50
C ASN A 4 -9.25 -6.66 -17.02
N ASP A 5 -8.60 -5.68 -17.66
CA ASP A 5 -7.26 -5.25 -17.24
C ASP A 5 -7.30 -4.41 -15.96
N ILE A 6 -6.60 -4.85 -14.92
CA ILE A 6 -6.43 -4.13 -13.66
C ILE A 6 -5.07 -3.46 -13.65
N HIS A 7 -5.07 -2.14 -13.44
CA HIS A 7 -3.86 -1.34 -13.44
C HIS A 7 -3.59 -0.74 -12.07
N PHE A 8 -2.35 -0.88 -11.60
CA PHE A 8 -1.83 -0.06 -10.52
C PHE A 8 -1.11 1.14 -11.16
N PHE A 9 -1.78 2.29 -11.21
CA PHE A 9 -1.35 3.45 -12.00
C PHE A 9 -1.21 3.07 -13.49
N LYS A 10 0.02 2.94 -14.00
CA LYS A 10 0.33 2.52 -15.38
C LYS A 10 0.74 1.05 -15.50
N TYR A 11 0.87 0.33 -14.38
CA TYR A 11 1.38 -1.03 -14.34
C TYR A 11 0.24 -2.04 -14.41
N LEU A 12 0.27 -2.96 -15.37
CA LEU A 12 -0.68 -4.08 -15.45
C LEU A 12 -0.38 -5.09 -14.34
N VAL A 13 -1.35 -5.36 -13.46
CA VAL A 13 -1.14 -6.14 -12.23
C VAL A 13 -2.07 -7.36 -12.06
N ASN A 14 -2.71 -7.82 -13.13
CA ASN A 14 -3.72 -8.90 -13.05
C ASN A 14 -3.23 -10.14 -12.30
N ASN A 15 -1.96 -10.52 -12.45
CA ASN A 15 -1.39 -11.71 -11.82
C ASN A 15 -1.10 -11.53 -10.32
N GLN A 16 -1.10 -10.30 -9.83
CA GLN A 16 -0.79 -9.97 -8.44
C GLN A 16 -2.06 -9.78 -7.60
N VAL A 17 -3.22 -9.61 -8.25
CA VAL A 17 -4.51 -9.39 -7.60
C VAL A 17 -5.04 -10.69 -7.02
N PHE A 18 -5.39 -10.69 -5.74
CA PHE A 18 -6.01 -11.84 -5.07
C PHE A 18 -7.46 -11.58 -4.65
N TYR A 19 -7.91 -10.32 -4.62
CA TYR A 19 -9.30 -9.97 -4.28
C TYR A 19 -9.73 -8.70 -5.02
N LYS A 20 -11.00 -8.61 -5.39
CA LYS A 20 -11.58 -7.47 -6.11
C LYS A 20 -13.06 -7.31 -5.77
N THR A 21 -13.47 -6.06 -5.61
CA THR A 21 -14.85 -5.61 -5.44
C THR A 21 -15.25 -4.70 -6.60
N LYS A 22 -16.34 -3.93 -6.43
CA LYS A 22 -16.83 -3.01 -7.45
C LYS A 22 -15.86 -1.85 -7.71
N PHE A 23 -15.23 -1.33 -6.65
CA PHE A 23 -14.38 -0.13 -6.73
C PHE A 23 -12.96 -0.36 -6.22
N THR A 24 -12.66 -1.48 -5.59
CA THR A 24 -11.38 -1.73 -4.91
C THR A 24 -10.81 -3.08 -5.30
N TYR A 25 -9.49 -3.23 -5.21
CA TYR A 25 -8.83 -4.51 -5.32
C TYR A 25 -7.67 -4.61 -4.34
N ALA A 26 -7.28 -5.84 -4.03
CA ALA A 26 -6.14 -6.15 -3.19
C ALA A 26 -5.12 -7.00 -3.95
N LEU A 27 -3.84 -6.68 -3.79
CA LEU A 27 -2.73 -7.32 -4.48
C LEU A 27 -1.54 -7.58 -3.58
N VAL A 28 -0.73 -8.57 -3.94
CA VAL A 28 0.53 -8.87 -3.25
C VAL A 28 1.61 -7.84 -3.60
N ASN A 29 2.40 -7.41 -2.61
CA ASN A 29 3.42 -6.38 -2.82
C ASN A 29 4.65 -6.95 -3.54
N ILE A 30 5.19 -6.28 -4.56
CA ILE A 30 6.42 -6.72 -5.25
C ILE A 30 7.66 -6.69 -4.34
N LYS A 31 7.71 -5.75 -3.40
CA LYS A 31 8.79 -5.58 -2.41
C LYS A 31 8.18 -5.64 -1.00
N PRO A 32 7.79 -6.83 -0.52
CA PRO A 32 7.19 -6.95 0.81
C PRO A 32 8.24 -6.67 1.89
N LEU A 33 7.84 -5.97 2.95
CA LEU A 33 8.67 -5.81 4.15
C LEU A 33 8.77 -7.11 4.96
N VAL A 34 7.67 -7.85 5.00
CA VAL A 34 7.52 -9.14 5.69
C VAL A 34 6.54 -10.02 4.90
N PRO A 35 6.54 -11.35 5.09
CA PRO A 35 5.50 -12.22 4.52
C PRO A 35 4.09 -11.74 4.87
N GLY A 36 3.20 -11.72 3.87
CA GLY A 36 1.83 -11.21 4.02
C GLY A 36 1.67 -9.70 3.93
N HIS A 37 2.73 -8.95 3.58
CA HIS A 37 2.60 -7.56 3.19
C HIS A 37 1.84 -7.43 1.86
N VAL A 38 0.60 -6.93 1.94
CA VAL A 38 -0.29 -6.71 0.80
C VAL A 38 -0.72 -5.25 0.69
N LEU A 39 -1.32 -4.90 -0.45
CA LEU A 39 -1.83 -3.56 -0.74
C LEU A 39 -3.33 -3.60 -1.04
N VAL A 40 -4.06 -2.55 -0.64
CA VAL A 40 -5.46 -2.29 -1.04
C VAL A 40 -5.54 -0.99 -1.82
N VAL A 41 -6.15 -1.03 -3.01
CA VAL A 41 -6.04 0.00 -4.05
C VAL A 41 -7.40 0.22 -4.73
N PRO A 42 -7.84 1.47 -5.01
CA PRO A 42 -9.04 1.70 -5.79
C PRO A 42 -8.81 1.29 -7.26
N LEU A 43 -9.87 0.87 -7.96
CA LEU A 43 -9.79 0.48 -9.37
C LEU A 43 -9.57 1.69 -10.30
N ARG A 44 -10.06 2.86 -9.92
CA ARG A 44 -9.91 4.09 -10.69
C ARG A 44 -8.51 4.67 -10.50
N THR A 45 -7.67 4.54 -11.53
CA THR A 45 -6.26 4.93 -11.52
C THR A 45 -5.97 6.43 -11.37
N THR A 46 -7.01 7.28 -11.43
CA THR A 46 -6.89 8.74 -11.21
C THR A 46 -7.03 9.16 -9.75
N VAL A 47 -7.29 8.22 -8.82
CA VAL A 47 -7.29 8.48 -7.37
C VAL A 47 -5.85 8.51 -6.88
N LEU A 48 -5.21 9.68 -6.87
CA LEU A 48 -3.79 9.80 -6.49
C LEU A 48 -3.61 9.88 -4.97
N ARG A 49 -4.60 10.48 -4.30
CA ARG A 49 -4.66 10.78 -2.87
C ARG A 49 -5.89 10.17 -2.23
N PHE A 50 -5.87 10.05 -0.90
CA PHE A 50 -7.04 9.57 -0.14
C PHE A 50 -8.29 10.42 -0.38
N GLY A 51 -8.12 11.75 -0.44
CA GLY A 51 -9.21 12.69 -0.69
C GLY A 51 -9.82 12.64 -2.11
N ASP A 52 -9.21 11.92 -3.06
CA ASP A 52 -9.72 11.83 -4.44
C ASP A 52 -10.82 10.76 -4.60
N LEU A 53 -11.09 9.98 -3.55
CA LEU A 53 -12.16 8.98 -3.53
C LEU A 53 -13.54 9.65 -3.56
N THR A 54 -14.44 9.14 -4.40
CA THR A 54 -15.87 9.45 -4.28
C THR A 54 -16.46 8.77 -3.04
N PRO A 55 -17.64 9.19 -2.56
CA PRO A 55 -18.29 8.55 -1.41
C PRO A 55 -18.48 7.03 -1.58
N ASP A 56 -18.92 6.59 -2.76
CA ASP A 56 -19.13 5.16 -3.06
C ASP A 56 -17.82 4.38 -3.07
N GLU A 57 -16.76 4.94 -3.69
CA GLU A 57 -15.43 4.34 -3.68
C GLU A 57 -14.87 4.29 -2.26
N SER A 58 -15.08 5.32 -1.43
CA SER A 58 -14.61 5.37 -0.05
C SER A 58 -15.26 4.28 0.82
N ILE A 59 -16.56 4.06 0.67
CA ILE A 59 -17.28 3.00 1.39
C ILE A 59 -16.73 1.62 0.99
N ASP A 60 -16.66 1.32 -0.30
CA ASP A 60 -16.15 0.05 -0.81
C ASP A 60 -14.68 -0.17 -0.43
N TYR A 61 -13.86 0.88 -0.46
CA TYR A 61 -12.45 0.87 -0.07
C TYR A 61 -12.28 0.51 1.41
N MET A 62 -13.03 1.17 2.30
CA MET A 62 -12.93 0.94 3.74
C MET A 62 -13.49 -0.42 4.18
N ILE A 63 -14.55 -0.91 3.52
CA ILE A 63 -15.07 -2.27 3.73
C ILE A 63 -14.03 -3.30 3.29
N THR A 64 -13.45 -3.11 2.11
CA THR A 64 -12.40 -3.99 1.58
C THR A 64 -11.16 -3.99 2.48
N LEU A 65 -10.74 -2.83 2.97
CA LEU A 65 -9.62 -2.69 3.88
C LEU A 65 -9.84 -3.46 5.19
N GLN A 66 -11.02 -3.34 5.80
CA GLN A 66 -11.37 -4.10 7.01
C GLN A 66 -11.42 -5.61 6.76
N LEU A 67 -11.95 -6.05 5.63
CA LEU A 67 -11.97 -7.46 5.25
C LEU A 67 -10.54 -8.01 5.12
N VAL A 68 -9.69 -7.34 4.33
CA VAL A 68 -8.31 -7.79 4.09
C VAL A 68 -7.50 -7.74 5.37
N GLN A 69 -7.70 -6.73 6.23
CA GLN A 69 -7.11 -6.66 7.58
C GLN A 69 -7.40 -7.94 8.37
N LYS A 70 -8.67 -8.30 8.56
CA LYS A 70 -9.07 -9.51 9.33
C LYS A 70 -8.53 -10.80 8.70
N PHE A 71 -8.62 -10.88 7.38
CA PHE A 71 -8.15 -12.02 6.61
C PHE A 71 -6.65 -12.23 6.79
N ILE A 72 -5.83 -11.18 6.60
CA ILE A 72 -4.37 -11.26 6.72
C ILE A 72 -3.98 -11.60 8.17
N THR A 73 -4.63 -11.01 9.18
CA THR A 73 -4.40 -11.36 10.58
C THR A 73 -4.59 -12.86 10.83
N LYS A 74 -5.69 -13.45 10.35
CA LYS A 74 -5.99 -14.87 10.54
C LYS A 74 -5.05 -15.77 9.74
N THR A 75 -4.84 -15.47 8.46
CA THR A 75 -4.07 -16.30 7.53
C THR A 75 -2.60 -16.38 7.91
N TYR A 76 -2.00 -15.26 8.35
CA TYR A 76 -0.60 -15.21 8.74
C TYR A 76 -0.38 -15.33 10.25
N LYS A 77 -1.45 -15.51 11.04
CA LYS A 77 -1.40 -15.56 12.52
C LYS A 77 -0.65 -14.36 13.12
N ALA A 78 -0.88 -13.19 12.55
CA ALA A 78 -0.24 -11.96 12.99
C ALA A 78 -0.78 -11.55 14.38
N ASP A 79 0.09 -11.04 15.25
CA ASP A 79 -0.32 -10.48 16.55
C ASP A 79 -0.96 -9.09 16.39
N ALA A 80 -0.49 -8.32 15.40
CA ALA A 80 -0.96 -6.98 15.06
C ALA A 80 -0.68 -6.68 13.59
N LEU A 81 -1.16 -5.54 13.08
CA LEU A 81 -0.87 -5.07 11.72
C LEU A 81 -0.47 -3.59 11.76
N ASN A 82 0.50 -3.19 10.93
CA ASN A 82 0.58 -1.80 10.49
C ASN A 82 -0.34 -1.62 9.28
N ILE A 83 -1.20 -0.62 9.34
CA ILE A 83 -2.08 -0.20 8.25
C ILE A 83 -1.70 1.24 7.92
N ALA A 84 -1.09 1.47 6.76
CA ALA A 84 -0.47 2.76 6.45
C ALA A 84 -0.84 3.26 5.06
N ILE A 85 -1.21 4.53 4.97
CA ILE A 85 -1.39 5.26 3.71
C ILE A 85 -0.29 6.31 3.64
N GLN A 86 0.49 6.27 2.56
CA GLN A 86 1.45 7.31 2.23
C GLN A 86 0.77 8.30 1.28
N ASP A 87 0.13 9.33 1.83
CA ASP A 87 -0.72 10.26 1.07
C ASP A 87 0.06 11.46 0.49
N GLY A 88 1.16 11.18 -0.23
CA GLY A 88 2.11 12.23 -0.61
C GLY A 88 3.45 11.65 -1.06
N PRO A 89 4.14 12.17 -2.10
CA PRO A 89 5.56 11.93 -2.27
C PRO A 89 6.34 12.22 -0.98
N GLU A 90 6.01 13.31 -0.30
CA GLU A 90 6.60 13.69 0.99
C GLU A 90 6.24 12.75 2.15
N ALA A 91 5.17 11.95 2.00
CA ALA A 91 4.81 10.89 2.93
C ALA A 91 5.41 9.53 2.52
N GLY A 92 6.25 9.49 1.49
CA GLY A 92 6.90 8.29 0.96
C GLY A 92 6.15 7.58 -0.18
N GLN A 93 5.10 8.19 -0.75
CA GLN A 93 4.35 7.59 -1.85
C GLN A 93 5.20 7.46 -3.12
N SER A 94 5.56 6.23 -3.47
CA SER A 94 6.40 5.97 -4.65
C SER A 94 5.61 5.73 -5.94
N VAL A 95 4.36 5.25 -5.85
CA VAL A 95 3.45 5.08 -6.99
C VAL A 95 2.28 6.07 -6.85
N PRO A 96 2.05 6.95 -7.84
CA PRO A 96 1.00 7.98 -7.77
C PRO A 96 -0.37 7.37 -8.05
N HIS A 97 -0.86 6.56 -7.10
CA HIS A 97 -2.17 5.94 -7.06
C HIS A 97 -2.39 5.54 -5.61
N LEU A 98 -3.51 5.91 -4.99
CA LEU A 98 -3.80 5.62 -3.59
C LEU A 98 -3.61 4.12 -3.30
N HIS A 99 -2.83 3.79 -2.27
CA HIS A 99 -2.69 2.41 -1.81
C HIS A 99 -2.47 2.38 -0.30
N THR A 100 -3.18 1.47 0.37
CA THR A 100 -2.99 1.19 1.79
C THR A 100 -2.12 -0.04 1.92
N HIS A 101 -1.01 0.09 2.64
CA HIS A 101 -0.17 -1.03 3.06
C HIS A 101 -0.83 -1.75 4.23
N ILE A 102 -0.89 -3.08 4.16
CA ILE A 102 -1.28 -3.95 5.28
C ILE A 102 -0.09 -4.86 5.56
N ILE A 103 0.52 -4.70 6.74
CA ILE A 103 1.80 -5.30 7.08
C ILE A 103 1.66 -6.10 8.38
N PRO A 104 1.73 -7.43 8.32
CA PRO A 104 1.77 -8.30 9.50
C PRO A 104 2.87 -7.93 10.50
N ARG A 105 2.53 -7.93 11.78
CA ARG A 105 3.46 -7.69 12.89
C ARG A 105 3.34 -8.80 13.94
N TYR A 106 4.48 -9.17 14.49
CA TYR A 106 4.59 -10.18 15.53
C TYR A 106 5.26 -9.58 16.76
N LYS A 107 4.92 -10.09 17.95
CA LYS A 107 5.51 -9.63 19.22
C LYS A 107 7.03 -9.72 19.23
N THR A 108 7.59 -10.65 18.47
CA THR A 108 9.03 -10.90 18.35
C THR A 108 9.76 -9.90 17.44
N ASP A 109 9.05 -9.06 16.68
CA ASP A 109 9.69 -8.17 15.70
C ASP A 109 10.44 -7.00 16.36
N GLY A 110 10.07 -6.60 17.58
CA GLY A 110 10.79 -5.59 18.36
C GLY A 110 10.75 -4.14 17.84
N PHE A 111 10.13 -3.84 16.69
CA PHE A 111 10.19 -2.49 16.10
C PHE A 111 9.30 -1.43 16.76
N GLY A 112 8.30 -1.81 17.58
CA GLY A 112 7.43 -0.89 18.35
C GLY A 112 7.10 0.43 17.63
N ASP A 113 7.40 1.53 18.33
CA ASP A 113 7.18 2.93 17.92
C ASP A 113 8.43 3.59 17.30
N SER A 114 9.35 2.81 16.74
CA SER A 114 10.64 3.31 16.22
C SER A 114 10.53 4.40 15.16
N ILE A 115 9.38 4.55 14.49
CA ILE A 115 9.15 5.66 13.55
C ILE A 115 9.03 7.02 14.27
N TYR A 116 8.38 7.08 15.43
CA TYR A 116 8.26 8.32 16.20
C TYR A 116 9.62 8.74 16.74
N ASN A 117 10.42 7.80 17.22
CA ASN A 117 11.79 8.07 17.65
C ASN A 117 12.63 8.68 16.53
N LYS A 118 12.47 8.24 15.27
CA LYS A 118 13.17 8.82 14.12
C LYS A 118 12.71 10.26 13.85
N LEU A 119 11.40 10.48 13.78
CA LEU A 119 10.80 11.80 13.55
C LEU A 119 11.14 12.80 14.67
N GLU A 120 11.28 12.33 15.92
CA GLU A 120 11.64 13.17 17.08
C GLU A 120 13.15 13.40 17.19
N SER A 121 13.99 12.48 16.66
CA SER A 121 15.45 12.57 16.74
C SER A 121 16.08 13.51 15.72
N GLU A 122 15.30 13.94 14.73
CA GLU A 122 15.76 14.83 13.67
C GLU A 122 15.67 16.30 14.12
N ASP A 123 16.67 17.11 13.77
CA ASP A 123 16.69 18.54 14.04
C ASP A 123 15.57 19.21 13.22
N LEU A 124 14.42 19.37 13.86
CA LEU A 124 13.18 19.86 13.26
C LEU A 124 13.37 21.21 12.57
N ASP A 125 14.28 22.06 13.03
CA ASP A 125 14.54 23.37 12.43
C ASP A 125 15.30 23.25 11.10
N ALA A 126 16.27 22.33 11.02
CA ALA A 126 16.99 22.04 9.78
C ALA A 126 16.07 21.36 8.74
N GLU A 127 15.24 20.42 9.19
CA GLU A 127 14.20 19.76 8.39
C GLU A 127 13.14 20.75 7.90
N TYR A 128 12.68 21.69 8.73
CA TYR A 128 11.64 22.66 8.36
C TYR A 128 12.10 23.60 7.25
N ASN A 129 13.35 24.07 7.31
CA ASN A 129 13.94 24.88 6.24
C ASN A 129 14.08 24.10 4.93
N HIS A 130 14.47 22.82 5.02
CA HIS A 130 14.53 21.93 3.87
C HIS A 130 13.13 21.62 3.30
N PHE A 131 12.13 21.41 4.15
CA PHE A 131 10.73 21.20 3.78
C PHE A 131 10.15 22.40 3.04
N GLU A 132 10.31 23.63 3.54
CA GLU A 132 9.80 24.82 2.86
C GLU A 132 10.52 25.05 1.51
N ALA A 133 11.81 24.73 1.41
CA ALA A 133 12.54 24.75 0.15
C ALA A 133 11.96 23.75 -0.88
N ARG A 134 11.75 22.48 -0.48
CA ARG A 134 11.14 21.44 -1.34
C ARG A 134 9.70 21.78 -1.72
N LYS A 135 8.92 22.30 -0.78
CA LYS A 135 7.54 22.74 -0.99
C LYS A 135 7.45 23.93 -1.94
N GLN A 136 8.40 24.85 -1.89
CA GLN A 136 8.51 25.96 -2.83
C GLN A 136 8.97 25.49 -4.22
N GLN A 137 9.90 24.53 -4.29
CA GLN A 137 10.30 23.87 -5.54
C GLN A 137 9.13 23.13 -6.21
N TYR A 138 8.36 22.34 -5.45
CA TYR A 138 7.18 21.62 -5.94
C TYR A 138 6.10 22.58 -6.47
N ARG A 139 5.83 23.68 -5.75
CA ARG A 139 4.88 24.72 -6.20
C ARG A 139 5.33 25.42 -7.49
N ASN A 140 6.64 25.52 -7.71
CA ASN A 140 7.20 26.24 -8.84
C ASN A 140 7.40 25.37 -10.09
N HIS A 141 7.52 24.03 -9.99
CA HIS A 141 7.83 23.16 -11.12
C HIS A 141 6.99 21.87 -11.15
N LEU A 142 6.01 21.79 -12.06
CA LEU A 142 5.18 20.60 -12.35
C LEU A 142 5.92 19.44 -13.07
N LYS A 143 7.23 19.29 -12.88
CA LYS A 143 8.04 18.17 -13.43
C LYS A 143 9.29 17.94 -12.57
N MET A 144 9.21 17.05 -11.58
CA MET A 144 10.40 16.51 -10.93
C MET A 144 10.42 14.98 -11.04
N GLU A 145 11.60 14.43 -11.27
CA GLU A 145 11.90 13.01 -11.36
C GLU A 145 11.94 12.36 -9.96
N LYS A 146 11.58 11.08 -9.92
CA LYS A 146 11.27 10.30 -8.71
C LYS A 146 12.45 10.13 -7.74
N SER A 147 13.69 10.42 -8.16
CA SER A 147 14.92 10.09 -7.42
C SER A 147 15.27 11.02 -6.26
N GLU A 148 14.59 12.16 -6.10
CA GLU A 148 15.00 13.19 -5.11
C GLU A 148 14.13 13.25 -3.84
N LEU A 149 13.00 12.52 -3.79
CA LEU A 149 12.00 12.68 -2.72
C LEU A 149 11.67 11.41 -1.92
N ALA A 150 12.18 10.25 -2.32
CA ALA A 150 11.95 9.00 -1.61
C ALA A 150 13.30 8.40 -1.20
N GLN A 151 13.47 8.09 0.08
CA GLN A 151 14.55 7.21 0.51
C GLN A 151 14.29 5.86 -0.17
N ASP A 152 15.19 5.51 -1.07
CA ASP A 152 14.90 4.62 -2.18
C ASP A 152 14.59 3.20 -1.69
N ASP A 153 13.47 2.64 -2.16
CA ASP A 153 13.18 1.21 -2.05
C ASP A 153 14.18 0.33 -2.85
N ALA A 154 15.24 0.94 -3.38
CA ALA A 154 16.28 0.34 -4.19
C ALA A 154 17.00 -0.83 -3.50
N ASP A 155 17.18 -0.77 -2.17
CA ASP A 155 17.89 -1.84 -1.44
C ASP A 155 17.04 -3.12 -1.29
N ARG A 156 15.72 -3.04 -1.52
CA ARG A 156 14.80 -4.18 -1.40
C ARG A 156 14.68 -4.93 -2.73
N LYS A 157 14.99 -6.23 -2.71
CA LYS A 157 14.92 -7.10 -3.90
C LYS A 157 13.47 -7.32 -4.34
N GLU A 158 13.21 -7.07 -5.62
CA GLU A 158 11.93 -7.41 -6.25
C GLU A 158 11.72 -8.92 -6.28
N ARG A 159 10.47 -9.33 -6.08
CA ARG A 159 10.08 -10.73 -6.21
C ARG A 159 9.85 -11.09 -7.68
N ILE A 160 10.11 -12.35 -8.00
CA ILE A 160 9.88 -12.90 -9.35
C ILE A 160 8.37 -13.00 -9.60
N VAL A 161 7.93 -12.68 -10.82
CA VAL A 161 6.51 -12.64 -11.20
C VAL A 161 5.78 -13.96 -10.95
N SER A 162 6.43 -15.11 -11.17
CA SER A 162 5.85 -16.43 -10.91
C SER A 162 5.49 -16.62 -9.44
N THR A 163 6.40 -16.27 -8.54
CA THR A 163 6.18 -16.33 -7.08
C THR A 163 5.01 -15.44 -6.66
N MET A 164 4.91 -14.23 -7.22
CA MET A 164 3.79 -13.34 -6.92
C MET A 164 2.46 -13.92 -7.38
N LYS A 165 2.42 -14.54 -8.57
CA LYS A 165 1.22 -15.19 -9.10
C LYS A 165 0.77 -16.37 -8.24
N GLU A 166 1.72 -17.19 -7.80
CA GLU A 166 1.45 -18.32 -6.90
C GLU A 166 0.88 -17.83 -5.56
N GLU A 167 1.49 -16.81 -4.95
CA GLU A 167 0.99 -16.22 -3.71
C GLU A 167 -0.40 -15.59 -3.90
N ALA A 168 -0.62 -14.84 -4.97
CA ALA A 168 -1.92 -14.22 -5.26
C ALA A 168 -3.00 -15.29 -5.48
N THR A 169 -2.68 -16.37 -6.20
CA THR A 169 -3.59 -17.51 -6.41
C THR A 169 -3.93 -18.20 -5.10
N TRP A 170 -2.92 -18.44 -4.25
CA TRP A 170 -3.12 -19.04 -2.95
C TRP A 170 -3.98 -18.14 -2.03
N LEU A 171 -3.65 -16.86 -1.92
CA LEU A 171 -4.43 -15.89 -1.14
C LEU A 171 -5.86 -15.74 -1.66
N ASN A 172 -6.07 -15.82 -2.97
CA ASN A 172 -7.41 -15.81 -3.55
C ASN A 172 -8.23 -17.02 -3.03
N ASN A 173 -7.67 -18.22 -3.08
CA ASN A 173 -8.35 -19.41 -2.55
C ASN A 173 -8.63 -19.29 -1.05
N GLU A 174 -7.67 -18.77 -0.27
CA GLU A 174 -7.83 -18.62 1.18
C GLU A 174 -8.85 -17.53 1.54
N ILE A 175 -8.89 -16.40 0.82
CA ILE A 175 -9.86 -15.34 1.13
C ILE A 175 -11.29 -15.76 0.78
N GLN A 176 -11.49 -16.56 -0.28
CA GLN A 176 -12.80 -17.14 -0.58
C GLN A 176 -13.28 -18.07 0.55
N LYS A 177 -12.41 -18.93 1.06
CA LYS A 177 -12.72 -19.77 2.24
C LYS A 177 -13.01 -18.91 3.46
N PHE A 178 -12.22 -17.87 3.69
CA PHE A 178 -12.39 -16.95 4.81
C PHE A 178 -13.77 -16.28 4.79
N ILE A 179 -14.17 -15.73 3.64
CA ILE A 179 -15.48 -15.09 3.46
C ILE A 179 -16.60 -16.12 3.66
N ALA A 180 -16.50 -17.32 3.10
CA ALA A 180 -17.53 -18.34 3.22
C ALA A 180 -17.78 -18.83 4.68
N HIS A 181 -16.77 -18.75 5.55
CA HIS A 181 -16.86 -19.19 6.95
C HIS A 181 -16.99 -18.04 7.96
N SER A 182 -16.88 -16.80 7.50
CA SER A 182 -17.09 -15.63 8.34
C SER A 182 -18.54 -15.20 8.14
N GLU A 183 -19.34 -15.18 9.19
CA GLU A 183 -20.70 -14.59 9.16
C GLU A 183 -20.60 -13.06 8.99
N ILE A 184 -20.08 -12.59 7.85
CA ILE A 184 -20.01 -11.18 7.45
C ILE A 184 -21.08 -10.91 6.40
#